data_AF-A0A7V9CQA7-F1
#
_entry.id   AF-A0A7V9CQA7-F1
#
_cell.length_a   1.000
_cell.length_b   1.000
_cell.length_c   1.000
_cell.angle_alpha   90.00
_cell.angle_beta   90.00
_cell.angle_gamma   90.00
#
_symmetry.space_group_name_H-M   'P 1'
#
loop_
_entity.id
_entity.type
_entity.pdbx_description
1 polymer ?
#
loop_
_entity_poly.entity_id
_entity_poly.type
_entity_poly.pdbx_seq_one_letter_code
_entity_poly.pdbx_strand_id
1 'polypeptide(L)'
;MATSTEFQAKVDLVEHEVHTTGTVHWNPTTSMLYAHALARGDVTLAEGGPLVVDTGVHTGRAPKDKFVVREPDSEDRIWWSDVNQAISEESFEGLRAKVTAYLERRDLYVVDAFAGADPAHRLSLRVVTESPWHALF
;
A
#
# COMPACT_ATOMS: atom_id res chain seq x y z
N MET A 1 4.05 -21.94 9.60
CA MET A 1 3.72 -20.89 8.62
C MET A 1 4.54 -19.67 9.02
N ALA A 2 5.42 -19.16 8.14
CA ALA A 2 6.15 -17.94 8.44
C ALA A 2 5.14 -16.79 8.47
N THR A 3 4.86 -16.28 9.67
CA THR A 3 4.13 -15.02 9.85
C THR A 3 4.95 -13.90 9.19
N SER A 4 4.28 -12.91 8.59
CA SER A 4 4.90 -11.76 7.88
C SER A 4 5.96 -11.01 8.71
N THR A 5 5.99 -11.23 10.02
CA THR A 5 6.93 -10.63 10.97
C THR A 5 8.41 -11.01 10.75
N GLU A 6 8.71 -12.10 10.05
CA GLU A 6 10.10 -12.60 9.89
C GLU A 6 10.74 -12.30 8.51
N PHE A 7 9.98 -11.77 7.56
CA PHE A 7 10.47 -11.47 6.22
C PHE A 7 10.57 -9.96 5.99
N GLN A 8 11.78 -9.45 5.83
CA GLN A 8 12.02 -8.11 5.32
C GLN A 8 12.77 -8.22 3.99
N ALA A 9 12.18 -7.68 2.93
CA ALA A 9 12.85 -7.62 1.65
C ALA A 9 14.04 -6.64 1.72
N LYS A 10 15.15 -7.00 1.07
CA LYS A 10 16.42 -6.26 1.13
C LYS A 10 16.43 -4.92 0.38
N VAL A 11 15.33 -4.58 -0.29
CA VAL A 11 15.19 -3.35 -1.07
C VAL A 11 14.89 -2.20 -0.10
N ASP A 12 15.53 -1.06 -0.27
CA ASP A 12 15.25 0.16 0.51
C ASP A 12 14.07 0.93 -0.09
N LEU A 13 13.40 1.79 0.68
CA LEU A 13 12.35 2.69 0.16
C LEU A 13 12.90 3.70 -0.86
N VAL A 14 14.18 4.06 -0.76
CA VAL A 14 14.84 4.96 -1.72
C VAL A 14 14.82 4.40 -3.14
N GLU A 15 14.89 3.08 -3.31
CA GLU A 15 14.77 2.41 -4.63
C GLU A 15 13.36 2.57 -5.24
N HIS A 16 12.38 2.98 -4.43
CA HIS A 16 11.03 3.31 -4.88
C HIS A 16 10.81 4.82 -5.03
N GLU A 17 11.85 5.65 -4.88
CA GLU A 17 11.79 7.13 -4.78
C GLU A 17 10.94 7.61 -3.59
N VAL A 18 10.78 6.76 -2.58
CA VAL A 18 10.11 7.12 -1.33
C VAL A 18 11.18 7.54 -0.33
N HIS A 19 11.30 8.85 -0.16
CA HIS A 19 12.09 9.46 0.90
C HIS A 19 11.13 9.91 1.99
N THR A 20 11.45 9.70 3.26
CA THR A 20 10.69 10.29 4.37
C THR A 20 11.61 10.81 5.46
N THR A 21 11.20 11.91 6.07
CA THR A 21 11.79 12.48 7.29
C THR A 21 11.09 11.98 8.56
N GLY A 22 9.97 11.27 8.42
CA GLY A 22 9.25 10.61 9.51
C GLY A 22 9.84 9.26 9.90
N THR A 23 9.21 8.63 10.88
CA THR A 23 9.60 7.29 11.35
C THR A 23 9.08 6.22 10.39
N VAL A 24 9.93 5.25 10.06
CA VAL A 24 9.53 4.09 9.24
C VAL A 24 9.38 2.85 10.13
N HIS A 25 8.15 2.34 10.22
CA HIS A 25 7.81 1.13 10.96
C HIS A 25 7.77 -0.07 10.01
N TRP A 26 8.79 -0.92 10.09
CA TRP A 26 8.91 -2.14 9.28
C TRP A 26 8.22 -3.33 9.94
N ASN A 27 7.36 -4.02 9.20
CA ASN A 27 6.57 -5.19 9.63
C ASN A 27 6.02 -5.05 11.07
N PRO A 28 5.32 -3.94 11.37
CA PRO A 28 4.82 -3.67 12.72
C PRO A 28 3.87 -4.78 13.18
N THR A 29 3.85 -5.05 14.48
CA THR A 29 2.91 -6.01 15.05
C THR A 29 1.48 -5.48 14.99
N THR A 30 0.49 -6.38 14.96
CA THR A 30 -0.93 -6.02 15.07
C THR A 30 -1.20 -5.11 16.28
N SER A 31 -0.59 -5.39 17.43
CA SER A 31 -0.77 -4.58 18.64
C SER A 31 -0.25 -3.14 18.49
N MET A 32 0.87 -2.96 17.78
CA MET A 32 1.42 -1.64 17.48
C MET A 32 0.50 -0.87 16.54
N LEU A 33 0.02 -1.53 15.47
CA LEU A 33 -0.92 -0.92 14.53
C LEU A 33 -2.24 -0.51 15.20
N TYR A 34 -2.77 -1.33 16.12
CA TYR A 34 -3.93 -0.98 16.94
C TYR A 34 -3.67 0.29 17.77
N ALA A 35 -2.55 0.32 18.51
CA ALA A 35 -2.21 1.45 19.36
C ALA A 35 -2.04 2.75 18.55
N HIS A 36 -1.36 2.67 17.41
CA HIS A 36 -1.11 3.83 16.54
C HIS A 36 -2.41 4.32 15.88
N ALA A 37 -3.27 3.42 15.40
CA ALA A 37 -4.55 3.79 14.79
C ALA A 37 -5.48 4.46 15.81
N LEU A 38 -5.56 3.94 17.04
CA LEU A 38 -6.35 4.53 18.12
C LEU A 38 -5.77 5.89 18.56
N ALA A 39 -4.44 6.02 18.66
CA ALA A 39 -3.79 7.28 19.04
C ALA A 39 -4.00 8.39 18.01
N ARG A 40 -4.13 8.05 16.73
CA ARG A 40 -4.45 9.01 15.65
C ARG A 40 -5.93 9.40 15.61
N GLY A 41 -6.80 8.65 16.26
CA GLY A 41 -8.25 8.85 16.19
C GLY A 41 -8.87 8.42 14.85
N ASP A 42 -8.14 7.64 14.05
CA ASP A 42 -8.60 7.15 12.74
C ASP A 42 -9.66 6.02 12.89
N VAL A 43 -9.74 5.42 14.07
CA VAL A 43 -10.54 4.22 14.35
C VAL A 43 -11.19 4.28 15.72
N THR A 44 -12.20 3.45 15.94
CA THR A 44 -12.78 3.17 17.26
C THR A 44 -12.72 1.68 17.58
N LEU A 45 -12.79 1.31 18.85
CA LEU A 45 -12.81 -0.09 19.28
C LEU A 45 -14.26 -0.53 19.50
N ALA A 46 -14.69 -1.59 18.82
CA ALA A 46 -15.97 -2.22 19.09
C ALA A 46 -15.92 -3.14 20.31
N GLU A 47 -17.09 -3.47 20.86
CA GLU A 47 -17.22 -4.57 21.81
C GLU A 47 -16.64 -5.86 21.19
N GLY A 48 -15.83 -6.58 21.97
CA GLY A 48 -15.13 -7.79 21.53
C GLY A 48 -13.76 -7.55 20.90
N GLY A 49 -13.34 -6.29 20.72
CA GLY A 49 -11.98 -5.95 20.32
C GLY A 49 -11.67 -5.64 18.84
N PRO A 50 -12.56 -5.81 17.84
CA PRO A 50 -12.27 -5.33 16.48
C PRO A 50 -12.09 -3.81 16.41
N LEU A 51 -11.21 -3.35 15.51
CA LEU A 51 -11.20 -1.95 15.08
C LEU A 51 -12.34 -1.68 14.11
N VAL A 52 -13.02 -0.56 14.32
CA VAL A 52 -14.03 0.01 13.42
C VAL A 52 -13.43 1.23 12.74
N VAL A 53 -13.44 1.22 11.41
CA VAL A 53 -12.91 2.28 10.54
C VAL A 53 -14.06 2.89 9.73
N ASP A 54 -13.94 4.18 9.40
CA ASP A 54 -14.79 4.84 8.41
C ASP A 54 -13.90 5.23 7.21
N THR A 55 -14.26 4.75 6.01
CA THR A 55 -13.52 5.04 4.76
C THR A 55 -14.00 6.33 4.08
N GLY A 56 -14.92 7.06 4.71
CA GLY A 56 -15.49 8.31 4.24
C GLY A 56 -16.37 8.11 3.01
N VAL A 57 -16.22 8.99 2.02
CA VAL A 57 -17.07 9.00 0.81
C VAL A 57 -16.85 7.74 -0.04
N HIS A 58 -15.67 7.12 0.03
CA HIS A 58 -15.31 5.96 -0.78
C HIS A 58 -15.57 4.67 -0.02
N THR A 59 -16.80 4.15 -0.10
CA THR A 59 -17.25 2.92 0.58
C THR A 59 -17.12 1.66 -0.28
N GLY A 60 -16.46 1.77 -1.43
CA GLY A 60 -16.25 0.68 -2.37
C GLY A 60 -15.23 1.02 -3.44
N ARG A 61 -15.11 0.13 -4.43
CA ARG A 61 -14.19 0.34 -5.56
C ARG A 61 -14.66 1.54 -6.40
N ALA A 62 -13.70 2.21 -7.03
CA ALA A 62 -13.93 3.25 -8.02
C ALA A 62 -13.43 2.76 -9.41
N PRO A 63 -14.19 1.93 -10.15
CA PRO A 63 -13.69 1.28 -11.36
C PRO A 63 -13.26 2.27 -12.47
N LYS A 64 -13.88 3.46 -12.50
CA LYS A 64 -13.58 4.50 -13.47
C LYS A 64 -12.26 5.24 -13.20
N ASP A 65 -11.70 5.07 -12.00
CA ASP A 65 -10.44 5.69 -11.58
C ASP A 65 -9.28 4.68 -11.56
N LYS A 66 -9.47 3.53 -12.22
CA LYS A 66 -8.42 2.52 -12.43
C LYS A 66 -7.76 2.73 -13.80
N PHE A 67 -6.44 2.86 -13.80
CA PHE A 67 -5.62 3.00 -14.99
C PHE A 67 -4.51 1.94 -15.03
N VAL A 68 -4.03 1.65 -16.24
CA VAL A 68 -2.83 0.84 -16.50
C VAL A 68 -1.91 1.68 -17.37
N VAL A 69 -0.63 1.80 -16.98
CA VAL A 69 0.36 2.55 -17.77
C VAL A 69 0.52 1.86 -19.11
N ARG A 70 0.41 2.64 -20.20
CA ARG A 70 0.68 2.15 -21.55
C ARG A 70 2.18 2.32 -21.83
N GLU A 71 2.93 1.26 -21.56
CA GLU A 71 4.38 1.15 -21.78
C GLU A 71 4.67 0.12 -22.89
N PRO A 72 5.77 0.28 -23.66
CA PRO A 72 6.06 -0.59 -24.80
C PRO A 72 6.15 -2.09 -24.46
N ASP A 73 6.70 -2.44 -23.30
CA ASP A 73 7.01 -3.83 -22.93
C ASP A 73 5.77 -4.67 -22.60
N SER A 74 4.66 -4.03 -22.21
CA SER A 74 3.43 -4.71 -21.84
C SER A 74 2.25 -4.41 -22.77
N GLU A 75 2.37 -3.41 -23.66
CA GLU A 75 1.28 -2.90 -24.48
C GLU A 75 0.48 -3.97 -25.22
N ASP A 76 1.15 -4.88 -25.93
CA ASP A 76 0.50 -5.93 -26.72
C ASP A 76 -0.07 -7.08 -25.87
N ARG A 77 0.22 -7.11 -24.57
CA ARG A 77 -0.22 -8.16 -23.62
C ARG A 77 -1.40 -7.72 -22.76
N ILE A 78 -1.76 -6.43 -22.78
CA ILE A 78 -2.88 -5.89 -22.01
C ILE A 78 -4.17 -5.95 -22.83
N TRP A 79 -5.24 -6.40 -22.19
CA TRP A 79 -6.59 -6.32 -22.74
C TRP A 79 -7.18 -4.90 -22.53
N TRP A 80 -6.88 -3.99 -23.44
CA TRP A 80 -7.33 -2.59 -23.38
C TRP A 80 -8.86 -2.46 -23.54
N SER A 81 -9.49 -1.70 -22.65
CA SER A 81 -10.94 -1.47 -22.61
C SER A 81 -11.28 -0.33 -21.64
N ASP A 82 -12.57 0.01 -21.51
CA ASP A 82 -13.05 0.94 -20.46
C ASP A 82 -12.77 0.43 -19.02
N VAL A 83 -12.44 -0.86 -18.85
CA VAL A 83 -12.02 -1.45 -17.56
C VAL A 83 -10.51 -1.34 -17.34
N ASN A 84 -9.71 -1.47 -18.41
CA ASN A 84 -8.26 -1.29 -18.39
C ASN A 84 -7.93 -0.02 -19.17
N GLN A 85 -8.22 1.13 -18.55
CA GLN A 85 -8.01 2.43 -19.18
C GLN A 85 -6.51 2.75 -19.22
N ALA A 86 -6.04 3.23 -20.36
CA ALA A 86 -4.64 3.62 -20.51
C ALA A 86 -4.35 4.96 -19.81
N ILE A 87 -3.18 5.06 -19.20
CA ILE A 87 -2.55 6.33 -18.79
C ILE A 87 -1.15 6.40 -19.41
N SER A 88 -0.69 7.60 -19.77
CA SER A 88 0.68 7.77 -20.29
C SER A 88 1.71 7.61 -19.18
N GLU A 89 2.92 7.16 -19.53
CA GLU A 89 4.07 7.11 -18.61
C GLU A 89 4.32 8.48 -17.95
N GLU A 90 4.30 9.57 -18.74
CA GLU A 90 4.46 10.94 -18.22
C GLU A 90 3.42 11.30 -17.15
N SER A 91 2.14 10.95 -17.38
CA SER A 91 1.08 11.26 -16.42
C SER A 91 1.21 10.41 -15.15
N PHE A 92 1.63 9.16 -15.29
CA PHE A 92 1.91 8.28 -14.17
C PHE A 92 3.09 8.80 -13.33
N GLU A 93 4.21 9.16 -13.95
CA GLU A 93 5.36 9.73 -13.24
C GLU A 93 4.99 11.04 -12.54
N GLY A 94 4.18 11.89 -13.19
CA GLY A 94 3.65 13.10 -12.56
C GLY A 94 2.76 12.83 -11.35
N LEU A 95 2.00 11.72 -11.34
CA LEU A 95 1.23 11.29 -10.17
C LEU A 95 2.12 10.69 -9.09
N ARG A 96 3.08 9.83 -9.47
CA ARG A 96 4.04 9.20 -8.57
C ARG A 96 4.85 10.24 -7.81
N ALA A 97 5.39 11.24 -8.49
CA ALA A 97 6.14 12.34 -7.88
C ALA A 97 5.31 13.11 -6.83
N LYS A 98 4.00 13.30 -7.07
CA LYS A 98 3.10 13.94 -6.09
C LYS A 98 2.88 13.06 -4.86
N VAL A 99 2.70 11.75 -5.06
CA VAL A 99 2.51 10.78 -3.97
C VAL A 99 3.78 10.69 -3.12
N THR A 100 4.95 10.51 -3.73
CA THR A 100 6.21 10.41 -2.99
C THR A 100 6.51 11.71 -2.23
N ALA A 101 6.35 12.87 -2.87
CA ALA A 101 6.51 14.17 -2.20
C ALA A 101 5.51 14.38 -1.03
N TYR A 102 4.29 13.84 -1.14
CA TYR A 102 3.33 13.89 -0.05
C TYR A 102 3.78 13.04 1.15
N LEU A 103 4.37 11.87 0.89
CA LEU A 103 4.86 10.94 1.92
C LEU A 103 6.14 11.42 2.63
N GLU A 104 6.89 12.38 2.07
CA GLU A 104 8.18 12.85 2.61
C GLU A 104 8.16 13.34 4.06
N ARG A 105 7.01 13.79 4.55
CA ARG A 105 6.85 14.38 5.88
C ARG A 105 5.90 13.57 6.75
N ARG A 106 5.82 12.26 6.50
CA ARG A 106 4.90 11.33 7.17
C ARG A 106 5.65 10.17 7.80
N ASP A 107 5.15 9.71 8.94
CA ASP A 107 5.50 8.38 9.42
C ASP A 107 4.92 7.34 8.44
N LEU A 108 5.71 6.32 8.13
CA LEU A 108 5.36 5.28 7.18
C LEU A 108 5.32 3.92 7.85
N TYR A 109 4.39 3.10 7.39
CA TYR A 109 4.26 1.70 7.75
C TYR A 109 4.58 0.87 6.52
N VAL A 110 5.54 -0.04 6.66
CA VAL A 110 5.97 -0.93 5.58
C VAL A 110 5.65 -2.36 5.96
N VAL A 111 4.91 -3.05 5.08
CA VAL A 111 4.53 -4.45 5.26
C VAL A 111 5.04 -5.25 4.07
N ASP A 112 5.97 -6.16 4.34
CA ASP A 112 6.43 -7.14 3.37
C ASP A 112 5.59 -8.43 3.54
N ALA A 113 4.93 -8.85 2.46
CA ALA A 113 3.97 -9.94 2.46
C ALA A 113 4.08 -10.80 1.20
N PHE A 114 3.27 -11.86 1.14
CA PHE A 114 3.15 -12.72 -0.04
C PHE A 114 1.71 -12.78 -0.53
N ALA A 115 1.51 -12.74 -1.84
CA ALA A 115 0.27 -13.15 -2.48
C ALA A 115 0.45 -14.53 -3.12
N GLY A 116 -0.40 -15.48 -2.73
CA GLY A 116 -0.29 -16.90 -3.10
C GLY A 116 0.36 -17.73 -1.99
N ALA A 117 -0.28 -18.85 -1.64
CA ALA A 117 0.18 -19.71 -0.54
C ALA A 117 1.33 -20.65 -0.93
N ASP A 118 1.41 -21.02 -2.21
CA ASP A 118 2.46 -21.92 -2.72
C ASP A 118 3.78 -21.16 -2.91
N PRO A 119 4.87 -21.54 -2.21
CA PRO A 119 6.18 -20.91 -2.38
C PRO A 119 6.72 -20.90 -3.81
N ALA A 120 6.31 -21.85 -4.66
CA ALA A 120 6.75 -21.91 -6.06
C ALA A 120 6.08 -20.87 -6.96
N HIS A 121 4.92 -20.33 -6.54
CA HIS A 121 4.08 -19.44 -7.35
C HIS A 121 3.72 -18.12 -6.68
N ARG A 122 4.16 -17.90 -5.43
CA ARG A 122 3.85 -16.69 -4.69
C ARG A 122 4.58 -15.46 -5.22
N LEU A 123 3.92 -14.32 -5.12
CA LEU A 123 4.51 -13.01 -5.38
C LEU A 123 4.92 -12.37 -4.05
N SER A 124 6.17 -11.91 -3.96
CA SER A 124 6.60 -11.03 -2.87
C SER A 124 6.03 -9.64 -3.11
N LEU A 125 5.34 -9.09 -2.12
CA LEU A 125 4.72 -7.77 -2.18
C LEU A 125 5.25 -6.90 -1.04
N ARG A 126 5.36 -5.61 -1.32
CA ARG A 126 5.62 -4.57 -0.32
C ARG A 126 4.49 -3.55 -0.35
N VAL A 127 3.89 -3.30 0.81
CA VAL A 127 2.91 -2.24 1.00
C VAL A 127 3.58 -1.12 1.78
N VAL A 128 3.48 0.12 1.28
CA VAL A 128 3.95 1.33 1.95
C VAL A 128 2.76 2.26 2.12
N THR A 129 2.46 2.66 3.35
CA THR A 129 1.32 3.52 3.65
C THR A 129 1.62 4.45 4.82
N GLU A 130 1.03 5.65 4.82
CA GLU A 130 1.07 6.51 6.00
C GLU A 130 0.05 6.09 7.08
N SER A 131 -0.88 5.17 6.78
CA SER A 131 -2.01 4.83 7.65
C SER A 131 -1.79 3.50 8.38
N PRO A 132 -1.83 3.47 9.72
CA PRO A 132 -1.62 2.24 10.49
C PRO A 132 -2.74 1.20 10.27
N TRP A 133 -4.00 1.61 10.10
CA TRP A 133 -5.09 0.65 9.89
C TRP A 133 -5.07 0.06 8.47
N HIS A 134 -4.61 0.82 7.47
CA HIS A 134 -4.37 0.26 6.13
C HIS A 134 -3.21 -0.73 6.13
N ALA A 135 -2.17 -0.52 6.95
CA ALA A 135 -1.09 -1.48 7.11
C ALA A 135 -1.55 -2.78 7.82
N LEU A 136 -2.64 -2.71 8.59
CA LEU A 136 -3.22 -3.85 9.29
C LEU A 136 -4.11 -4.73 8.39
N PHE A 137 -4.69 -4.13 7.35
CA PHE A 137 -5.57 -4.79 6.38
C PHE A 137 -4.79 -5.71 5.43
#